data_AF-A0A3A9J757-F1
#
_entry.id   AF-A0A3A9J757-F1
#
_cell.length_a   1.000
_cell.length_b   1.000
_cell.length_c   1.000
_cell.angle_alpha   90.00
_cell.angle_beta   90.00
_cell.angle_gamma   90.00
#
_symmetry.space_group_name_H-M   'P 1'
#
loop_
_entity.id
_entity.type
_entity.pdbx_description
1 polymer ?
#
loop_
_entity_poly.entity_id
_entity_poly.type
_entity_poly.pdbx_seq_one_letter_code
_entity_poly.pdbx_strand_id
1 'polypeptide(L)'
;MQLHIPTLLVVSTLLAITLGVMWLFLARGGSRVGGLRHMGAANLLFAAGTVFSAFRGAMPAFLSIDIANGLILLACGLCWATARLFDDRPAPWGVVVAGSLVWLVACRFPGITGTVEARILIMNLMCGGYILAASWQFTRRWQDMRLFRAIVSVSFGLHGLLILLRPLPSLLEDRWHVTQALPSSTLFGAALVEAMVHLVAVSFAMLAMIREREQHRAVAEIAISRDAADRANNAKSRFLARMSHELRTPLNGVLGLAQVLSANRSLPAEARSHGIMIERAGRHLLALVNDVLDLSQVEAGRVSFDRQPVPLGRLIDSAAVLVRPAAAGKQIQLTVSMAPGCPQVVLGDELRLRQVLLNLLGNAVKFTPEHGQVRLEILPLPEQGIRIEVTDTGPGIPAEQRDLLFRDFSQVPGHKLRREGNGLGLAISAGLVEAMEGRIGMVAGLGDRGSRFWAELPLPNAIGIIPAAPVFVPGQPGRILVVDDVALNRLVVQALLESADYEVIMAASGREAIAVLSESHFDLVLMDVQMPEMDGLEATRYIRSAEAMRPDTPRTPIVALTGEEMKDEVQACFDAGMDGHLTKPADRATLLAMVRRIISLGQKDSRAPFSGAA
;
A
#
# COMPACT_ATOMS: atom_id res chain seq x y z
N MET A 1 53.73 -23.45 -31.23
CA MET A 1 52.56 -23.38 -32.13
C MET A 1 52.70 -22.14 -32.99
N GLN A 2 53.01 -22.26 -34.28
CA GLN A 2 53.14 -21.09 -35.16
C GLN A 2 51.73 -20.57 -35.49
N LEU A 3 51.44 -19.31 -35.14
CA LEU A 3 50.17 -18.68 -35.44
C LEU A 3 50.12 -18.26 -36.91
N HIS A 4 49.09 -18.69 -37.66
CA HIS A 4 48.91 -18.29 -39.05
C HIS A 4 48.32 -16.88 -39.13
N ILE A 5 49.19 -15.88 -39.32
CA ILE A 5 48.87 -14.45 -39.24
C ILE A 5 47.79 -13.99 -40.22
N PRO A 6 47.74 -14.45 -41.49
CA PRO A 6 46.64 -14.12 -42.39
C PRO A 6 45.28 -14.56 -41.84
N THR A 7 45.20 -15.75 -41.24
CA THR A 7 43.96 -16.25 -40.63
C THR A 7 43.56 -15.36 -39.45
N LEU A 8 44.52 -15.03 -38.58
CA LEU A 8 44.27 -14.15 -37.44
C LEU A 8 43.74 -12.77 -37.89
N LEU A 9 44.31 -12.18 -38.95
CA LEU A 9 43.83 -10.90 -39.52
C LEU A 9 42.40 -10.98 -40.05
N VAL A 10 42.07 -12.06 -40.76
CA VAL A 10 40.69 -12.29 -41.24
C VAL A 10 39.73 -12.41 -40.07
N VAL A 11 40.06 -13.23 -39.06
CA VAL A 11 39.19 -13.42 -37.89
C VAL A 11 39.03 -12.12 -37.10
N SER A 12 40.11 -11.37 -36.86
CA SER A 12 40.05 -10.08 -36.17
C SER A 12 39.19 -9.06 -36.93
N THR A 13 39.29 -9.04 -38.26
CA THR A 13 38.50 -8.14 -39.11
C THR A 13 37.02 -8.51 -39.09
N LEU A 14 36.69 -9.79 -39.26
CA LEU A 14 35.30 -10.28 -39.19
C LEU A 14 34.69 -10.01 -37.81
N LEU A 15 35.44 -10.22 -36.73
CA LEU A 15 34.99 -9.93 -35.37
C LEU A 15 34.67 -8.43 -35.20
N ALA A 16 35.55 -7.56 -35.67
CA ALA A 16 35.34 -6.10 -35.63
C ALA A 16 34.12 -5.68 -36.45
N ILE A 17 33.90 -6.26 -37.64
CA ILE A 17 32.69 -5.99 -38.44
C ILE A 17 31.43 -6.44 -37.68
N THR A 18 31.41 -7.67 -37.18
CA THR A 18 30.25 -8.24 -36.47
C THR A 18 29.88 -7.39 -35.26
N LEU A 19 30.86 -7.05 -34.42
CA LEU A 19 30.61 -6.22 -33.24
C LEU A 19 30.24 -4.79 -33.64
N GLY A 20 30.85 -4.24 -34.69
CA GLY A 20 30.50 -2.93 -35.23
C GLY A 20 29.03 -2.81 -35.65
N VAL A 21 28.56 -3.80 -36.43
CA VAL A 21 27.15 -3.89 -36.86
C VAL A 21 26.23 -4.09 -35.66
N MET A 22 26.58 -4.97 -34.72
CA MET A 22 25.82 -5.19 -33.49
C MET A 22 25.60 -3.89 -32.72
N TRP A 23 26.64 -3.08 -32.51
CA TRP A 23 26.54 -1.80 -31.81
C TRP A 23 25.65 -0.79 -32.54
N LEU A 24 25.72 -0.73 -33.86
CA LEU A 24 24.85 0.14 -34.65
C LEU A 24 23.38 -0.30 -34.59
N PHE A 25 23.11 -1.61 -34.54
CA PHE A 25 21.77 -2.15 -34.37
C PHE A 25 21.20 -1.83 -32.99
N LEU A 26 21.96 -2.07 -31.92
CA LEU A 26 21.56 -1.71 -30.55
C LEU A 26 21.30 -0.21 -30.41
N ALA A 27 22.08 0.63 -31.08
CA ALA A 27 21.86 2.07 -31.10
C ALA A 27 20.59 2.52 -31.84
N ARG A 28 20.05 1.70 -32.75
CA ARG A 28 18.76 1.95 -33.43
C ARG A 28 17.57 1.40 -32.65
N GLY A 29 17.75 0.30 -31.92
CA GLY A 29 16.69 -0.42 -31.19
C GLY A 29 16.11 0.27 -29.95
N GLY A 30 16.24 1.60 -29.83
CA GLY A 30 15.65 2.38 -28.73
C GLY A 30 16.50 2.51 -27.47
N SER A 31 17.71 1.93 -27.42
CA SER A 31 18.61 2.15 -26.28
C SER A 31 19.00 3.63 -26.21
N ARG A 32 18.68 4.28 -25.08
CA ARG A 32 18.98 5.69 -24.81
C ARG A 32 20.42 5.91 -24.33
N VAL A 33 21.31 4.92 -24.49
CA VAL A 33 22.70 5.01 -24.03
C VAL A 33 23.54 5.70 -25.11
N GLY A 34 24.17 6.81 -24.74
CA GLY A 34 25.06 7.56 -25.62
C GLY A 34 26.32 6.76 -26.02
N GLY A 35 26.87 7.06 -27.19
CA GLY A 35 28.16 6.51 -27.62
C GLY A 35 28.12 5.18 -28.38
N LEU A 36 27.03 4.41 -28.33
CA LEU A 36 26.93 3.11 -29.03
C LEU A 36 27.19 3.21 -30.54
N ARG A 37 26.67 4.27 -31.19
CA ARG A 37 26.95 4.56 -32.60
C ARG A 37 28.44 4.78 -32.88
N HIS A 38 29.13 5.45 -31.95
CA HIS A 38 30.55 5.75 -32.09
C HIS A 38 31.40 4.50 -31.90
N MET A 39 31.02 3.62 -30.95
CA MET A 39 31.67 2.30 -30.79
C MET A 39 31.48 1.42 -32.04
N GLY A 40 30.27 1.39 -32.58
CA GLY A 40 29.98 0.66 -33.81
C GLY A 40 30.80 1.16 -35.00
N ALA A 41 30.86 2.48 -35.18
CA ALA A 41 31.67 3.11 -36.20
C ALA A 41 33.18 2.88 -35.98
N ALA A 42 33.66 2.92 -34.73
CA ALA A 42 35.05 2.64 -34.39
C ALA A 42 35.48 1.24 -34.85
N ASN A 43 34.69 0.22 -34.52
CA ASN A 43 34.98 -1.16 -34.90
C ASN A 43 34.98 -1.36 -36.43
N LEU A 44 34.05 -0.72 -37.15
CA LEU A 44 34.01 -0.79 -38.61
C LEU A 44 35.19 -0.07 -39.26
N LEU A 45 35.60 1.09 -38.74
CA LEU A 45 36.76 1.83 -39.23
C LEU A 45 38.07 1.09 -38.96
N PHE A 46 38.18 0.45 -37.78
CA PHE A 46 39.30 -0.44 -37.47
C PHE A 46 39.35 -1.60 -38.46
N ALA A 47 38.23 -2.28 -38.72
CA ALA A 47 38.15 -3.37 -39.70
C ALA A 47 38.52 -2.90 -41.12
N ALA A 48 38.06 -1.72 -41.54
CA ALA A 48 38.46 -1.16 -42.82
C ALA A 48 39.97 -0.93 -42.89
N GLY A 49 40.56 -0.35 -41.83
CA GLY A 49 42.01 -0.13 -41.73
C GLY A 49 42.82 -1.43 -41.78
N THR A 50 42.37 -2.50 -41.13
CA THR A 50 43.03 -3.81 -41.20
C THR A 50 42.95 -4.43 -42.60
N VAL A 51 41.82 -4.28 -43.30
CA VAL A 51 41.67 -4.73 -44.69
C VAL A 51 42.63 -4.00 -45.61
N PHE A 52 42.67 -2.66 -45.57
CA PHE A 52 43.61 -1.88 -46.39
C PHE A 52 45.07 -2.25 -46.11
N SER A 53 45.41 -2.49 -44.83
CA SER A 53 46.75 -2.93 -44.42
C SER A 53 47.11 -4.32 -44.97
N ALA A 54 46.12 -5.21 -45.13
CA ALA A 54 46.34 -6.56 -45.66
C ALA A 54 46.70 -6.58 -47.16
N PHE A 55 46.32 -5.54 -47.92
CA PHE A 55 46.68 -5.36 -49.34
C PHE A 55 48.03 -4.65 -49.55
N ARG A 56 48.88 -4.58 -48.52
CA ARG A 56 50.23 -4.02 -48.64
C ARG A 56 51.03 -4.75 -49.72
N GLY A 57 51.64 -4.00 -50.63
CA GLY A 57 52.37 -4.53 -51.79
C GLY A 57 51.50 -4.88 -53.00
N ALA A 58 50.19 -5.02 -52.84
CA ALA A 58 49.22 -5.20 -53.93
C ALA A 58 48.54 -3.89 -54.37
N MET A 59 48.61 -2.84 -53.55
CA MET A 59 48.05 -1.51 -53.80
C MET A 59 49.06 -0.40 -53.49
N PRO A 60 48.87 0.83 -54.02
CA PRO A 60 49.74 1.97 -53.70
C PRO A 60 49.90 2.16 -52.18
N ALA A 61 51.13 2.48 -51.74
CA ALA A 61 51.47 2.63 -50.32
C ALA A 61 50.60 3.70 -49.61
N PHE A 62 50.21 4.76 -50.31
CA PHE A 62 49.28 5.76 -49.79
C PHE A 62 47.93 5.13 -49.35
N LEU A 63 47.39 4.19 -50.12
CA LEU A 63 46.11 3.55 -49.84
C LEU A 63 46.25 2.44 -48.78
N SER A 64 47.27 1.59 -48.93
CA SER A 64 47.47 0.42 -48.06
C SER A 64 48.14 0.73 -46.72
N ILE A 65 48.75 1.92 -46.56
CA ILE A 65 49.44 2.33 -45.33
C ILE A 65 48.88 3.64 -44.79
N ASP A 66 48.95 4.74 -45.53
CA ASP A 66 48.61 6.06 -44.97
C ASP A 66 47.12 6.17 -44.61
N ILE A 67 46.24 5.78 -45.55
CA ILE A 67 44.78 5.77 -45.33
C ILE A 67 44.41 4.73 -44.27
N ALA A 68 44.95 3.52 -44.35
CA ALA A 68 44.69 2.45 -43.39
C ALA A 68 44.96 2.92 -41.94
N ASN A 69 46.12 3.52 -41.73
CA ASN A 69 46.55 4.09 -40.46
C ASN A 69 45.67 5.27 -40.01
N GLY A 70 45.26 6.14 -40.94
CA GLY A 70 44.31 7.22 -40.65
C GLY A 70 42.95 6.71 -40.16
N LEU A 71 42.44 5.62 -40.75
CA LEU A 71 41.19 4.97 -40.33
C LEU A 71 41.30 4.34 -38.93
N ILE A 72 42.43 3.69 -38.62
CA ILE A 72 42.69 3.11 -37.29
C ILE A 72 42.75 4.22 -36.23
N LEU A 73 43.42 5.34 -36.51
CA LEU A 73 43.47 6.48 -35.58
C LEU A 73 42.08 7.10 -35.35
N LEU A 74 41.23 7.13 -36.39
CA LEU A 74 39.87 7.63 -36.27
C LEU A 74 39.04 6.69 -35.39
N ALA A 75 39.23 5.38 -35.54
CA ALA A 75 38.62 4.38 -34.67
C ALA A 75 39.04 4.58 -33.21
N CYS A 76 40.32 4.81 -32.91
CA CYS A 76 40.78 5.10 -31.55
C CYS A 76 40.15 6.39 -30.98
N GLY A 77 40.04 7.44 -31.79
CA GLY A 77 39.34 8.68 -31.42
C GLY A 77 37.86 8.46 -31.09
N LEU A 78 37.18 7.59 -31.85
CA LEU A 78 35.78 7.22 -31.60
C LEU A 78 35.61 6.32 -30.37
N CYS A 79 36.58 5.47 -30.03
CA CYS A 79 36.60 4.73 -28.76
C CYS A 79 36.67 5.70 -27.57
N TRP A 80 37.51 6.73 -27.65
CA TRP A 80 37.56 7.80 -26.64
C TRP A 80 36.24 8.58 -26.55
N ALA A 81 35.65 8.93 -27.70
CA ALA A 81 34.34 9.60 -27.74
C ALA A 81 33.25 8.75 -27.09
N THR A 82 33.24 7.45 -27.37
CA THR A 82 32.31 6.48 -26.78
C THR A 82 32.38 6.53 -25.26
N ALA A 83 33.58 6.47 -24.69
CA ALA A 83 33.77 6.49 -23.24
C ALA A 83 33.17 7.74 -22.57
N ARG A 84 33.20 8.89 -23.26
CA ARG A 84 32.58 10.12 -22.77
C ARG A 84 31.07 10.12 -22.92
N LEU A 85 30.58 9.77 -24.11
CA LEU A 85 29.17 9.76 -24.44
C LEU A 85 28.39 8.70 -23.64
N PHE A 86 29.05 7.62 -23.22
CA PHE A 86 28.45 6.63 -22.33
C PHE A 86 28.01 7.24 -20.99
N ASP A 87 28.75 8.24 -20.51
CA ASP A 87 28.44 9.03 -19.32
C ASP A 87 27.66 10.32 -19.63
N ASP A 88 27.08 10.42 -20.83
CA ASP A 88 26.38 11.62 -21.32
C ASP A 88 27.26 12.88 -21.33
N ARG A 89 28.58 12.70 -21.43
CA ARG A 89 29.55 13.80 -21.53
C ARG A 89 29.82 14.14 -22.99
N PRO A 90 29.91 15.43 -23.35
CA PRO A 90 30.15 15.84 -24.74
C PRO A 90 31.53 15.37 -25.20
N ALA A 91 31.61 14.90 -26.44
CA ALA A 91 32.84 14.48 -27.11
C ALA A 91 33.14 15.44 -28.28
N PRO A 92 34.11 16.36 -28.16
CA PRO A 92 34.44 17.31 -29.21
C PRO A 92 35.06 16.60 -30.42
N TRP A 93 34.45 16.75 -31.60
CA TRP A 93 34.91 16.11 -32.84
C TRP A 93 36.35 16.47 -33.21
N GLY A 94 36.81 17.69 -32.88
CA GLY A 94 38.21 18.09 -33.10
C GLY A 94 39.21 17.13 -32.44
N VAL A 95 38.92 16.64 -31.23
CA VAL A 95 39.76 15.65 -30.54
C VAL A 95 39.61 14.26 -31.15
N VAL A 96 38.43 13.91 -31.67
CA VAL A 96 38.16 12.61 -32.29
C VAL A 96 38.96 12.43 -33.59
N VAL A 97 39.05 13.48 -34.42
CA VAL A 97 39.71 13.41 -35.74
C VAL A 97 41.17 13.85 -35.71
N ALA A 98 41.63 14.50 -34.63
CA ALA A 98 42.97 15.07 -34.53
C ALA A 98 44.07 14.06 -34.89
N GLY A 99 43.99 12.84 -34.36
CA GLY A 99 44.99 11.81 -34.63
C GLY A 99 45.13 11.50 -36.13
N SER A 100 44.00 11.23 -36.79
CA SER A 100 43.97 10.93 -38.23
C SER A 100 44.46 12.09 -39.08
N LEU A 101 44.08 13.32 -38.74
CA LEU A 101 44.53 14.52 -39.48
C LEU A 101 46.02 14.75 -39.32
N VAL A 102 46.53 14.70 -38.08
CA VAL A 102 47.96 14.86 -37.78
C VAL A 102 48.77 13.79 -38.52
N TRP A 103 48.31 12.55 -38.53
CA TRP A 103 48.95 11.47 -39.28
C TRP A 103 49.02 11.73 -40.78
N LEU A 104 47.89 12.06 -41.42
CA LEU A 104 47.84 12.30 -42.85
C LEU A 104 48.67 13.51 -43.29
N VAL A 105 48.77 14.53 -42.44
CA VAL A 105 49.65 15.69 -42.66
C VAL A 105 51.12 15.28 -42.47
N ALA A 106 51.45 14.56 -41.40
CA ALA A 106 52.82 14.10 -41.14
C ALA A 106 53.38 13.24 -42.29
N CYS A 107 52.55 12.40 -42.91
CA CYS A 107 52.93 11.60 -44.09
C CYS A 107 53.38 12.43 -45.30
N ARG A 108 53.10 13.75 -45.34
CA ARG A 108 53.56 14.67 -46.39
C ARG A 108 54.96 15.23 -46.14
N PHE A 109 55.55 14.97 -44.97
CA PHE A 109 56.87 15.45 -44.60
C PHE A 109 57.85 14.27 -44.46
N PRO A 110 58.75 14.07 -45.45
CA PRO A 110 59.71 12.97 -45.45
C PRO A 110 60.63 12.95 -44.23
N GLY A 111 60.90 14.10 -43.60
CA GLY A 111 61.71 14.18 -42.37
C GLY A 111 61.04 13.59 -41.13
N ILE A 112 59.72 13.38 -41.14
CA ILE A 112 58.94 12.88 -39.99
C ILE A 112 58.58 11.40 -40.17
N THR A 113 58.14 11.03 -41.37
CA THR A 113 57.69 9.67 -41.69
C THR A 113 58.55 8.98 -42.75
N GLY A 114 59.81 9.42 -42.91
CA GLY A 114 60.71 8.91 -43.96
C GLY A 114 61.13 7.47 -43.77
N THR A 115 61.05 6.95 -42.54
CA THR A 115 61.44 5.59 -42.19
C THR A 115 60.22 4.80 -41.68
N VAL A 116 60.24 3.47 -41.86
CA VAL A 116 59.13 2.61 -41.41
C VAL A 116 59.08 2.55 -39.88
N GLU A 117 60.25 2.67 -39.27
CA GLU A 117 60.53 2.79 -37.83
C GLU A 117 59.76 3.97 -37.23
N ALA A 118 59.97 5.17 -37.80
CA ALA A 118 59.34 6.39 -37.33
C ALA A 118 57.81 6.33 -37.47
N ARG A 119 57.33 5.75 -38.58
CA ARG A 119 55.89 5.51 -38.81
C ARG A 119 55.27 4.60 -37.76
N ILE A 120 55.94 3.49 -37.41
CA ILE A 120 55.46 2.55 -36.38
C ILE A 120 55.44 3.23 -35.01
N LEU A 121 56.49 3.98 -34.66
CA LEU A 121 56.59 4.67 -33.38
C LEU A 121 55.51 5.74 -33.21
N ILE A 122 55.33 6.60 -34.22
CA ILE A 122 54.29 7.64 -34.23
C ILE A 122 52.91 7.01 -34.11
N MET A 123 52.63 5.95 -34.89
CA MET A 123 51.34 5.27 -34.85
C MET A 123 51.05 4.67 -33.48
N ASN A 124 52.00 3.94 -32.89
CA ASN A 124 51.81 3.34 -31.57
C ASN A 124 51.64 4.40 -30.48
N LEU A 125 52.40 5.50 -30.53
CA LEU A 125 52.26 6.61 -29.58
C LEU A 125 50.86 7.23 -29.63
N MET A 126 50.36 7.51 -30.83
CA MET A 126 49.05 8.13 -31.02
C MET A 126 47.90 7.16 -30.66
N CYS A 127 47.92 5.94 -31.20
CA CYS A 127 46.90 4.92 -30.89
C CYS A 127 46.88 4.59 -29.38
N GLY A 128 48.05 4.29 -28.81
CA GLY A 128 48.18 4.00 -27.37
C GLY A 128 47.69 5.16 -26.51
N GLY A 129 48.02 6.40 -26.88
CA GLY A 129 47.55 7.61 -26.20
C GLY A 129 46.02 7.74 -26.19
N TYR A 130 45.35 7.55 -27.33
CA TYR A 130 43.88 7.58 -27.40
C TYR A 130 43.23 6.48 -26.57
N ILE A 131 43.76 5.27 -26.65
CA ILE A 131 43.22 4.09 -25.96
C ILE A 131 43.41 4.23 -24.43
N LEU A 132 44.56 4.72 -23.96
CA LEU A 132 44.77 5.05 -22.55
C LEU A 132 43.87 6.21 -22.08
N ALA A 133 43.68 7.23 -22.93
CA ALA A 133 42.75 8.30 -22.63
C ALA A 133 41.31 7.77 -22.50
N ALA A 134 40.90 6.81 -23.34
CA ALA A 134 39.59 6.15 -23.25
C ALA A 134 39.46 5.33 -21.95
N SER A 135 40.50 4.57 -21.57
CA SER A 135 40.59 3.88 -20.29
C SER A 135 40.30 4.82 -19.11
N TRP A 136 41.02 5.94 -19.07
CA TRP A 136 40.85 6.94 -18.02
C TRP A 136 39.45 7.58 -18.00
N GLN A 137 38.77 7.70 -19.14
CA GLN A 137 37.39 8.21 -19.14
C GLN A 137 36.44 7.27 -18.40
N PHE A 138 36.63 5.95 -18.48
CA PHE A 138 35.79 4.98 -17.78
C PHE A 138 35.99 4.98 -16.25
N THR A 139 37.12 5.51 -15.74
CA THR A 139 37.35 5.60 -14.28
C THR A 139 36.65 6.78 -13.62
N ARG A 140 36.24 7.81 -14.38
CA ARG A 140 35.71 9.07 -13.80
C ARG A 140 34.37 8.96 -13.08
N ARG A 141 33.54 7.95 -13.36
CA ARG A 141 32.30 7.63 -12.64
C ARG A 141 32.36 6.25 -11.98
N TRP A 142 33.34 6.07 -11.10
CA TRP A 142 33.64 4.76 -10.49
C TRP A 142 32.55 4.19 -9.57
N GLN A 143 31.56 4.98 -9.16
CA GLN A 143 30.51 4.53 -8.24
C GLN A 143 29.40 3.74 -8.94
N ASP A 144 29.09 4.05 -10.19
CA ASP A 144 28.08 3.33 -10.97
C ASP A 144 28.69 2.11 -11.63
N MET A 145 28.17 0.91 -11.35
CA MET A 145 28.49 -0.31 -12.12
C MET A 145 29.99 -0.64 -12.07
N ARG A 146 30.55 -0.55 -10.85
CA ARG A 146 32.00 -0.53 -10.56
C ARG A 146 32.76 -1.68 -11.23
N LEU A 147 32.21 -2.89 -11.19
CA LEU A 147 32.82 -4.10 -11.75
C LEU A 147 33.02 -3.98 -13.27
N PHE A 148 31.95 -3.69 -14.02
CA PHE A 148 32.04 -3.64 -15.47
C PHE A 148 32.86 -2.45 -15.96
N ARG A 149 32.78 -1.30 -15.28
CA ARG A 149 33.66 -0.15 -15.56
C ARG A 149 35.12 -0.48 -15.31
N ALA A 150 35.44 -1.21 -14.24
CA ALA A 150 36.79 -1.67 -13.96
C ALA A 150 37.29 -2.59 -15.08
N ILE A 151 36.46 -3.56 -15.51
CA ILE A 151 36.80 -4.46 -16.63
C ILE A 151 37.10 -3.67 -17.91
N VAL A 152 36.21 -2.74 -18.30
CA VAL A 152 36.40 -1.92 -19.50
C VAL A 152 37.65 -1.05 -19.36
N SER A 153 37.82 -0.34 -18.24
CA SER A 153 38.97 0.52 -18.00
C SER A 153 40.28 -0.25 -18.04
N VAL A 154 40.37 -1.38 -17.33
CA VAL A 154 41.57 -2.23 -17.30
C VAL A 154 41.85 -2.80 -18.69
N SER A 155 40.82 -3.22 -19.42
CA SER A 155 40.99 -3.75 -20.77
C SER A 155 41.54 -2.68 -21.74
N PHE A 156 40.95 -1.47 -21.78
CA PHE A 156 41.51 -0.35 -22.55
C PHE A 156 42.91 0.03 -22.06
N GLY A 157 43.16 0.00 -20.75
CA GLY A 157 44.45 0.37 -20.17
C GLY A 157 45.57 -0.58 -20.58
N LEU A 158 45.32 -1.89 -20.44
CA LEU A 158 46.24 -2.95 -20.85
C LEU A 158 46.51 -2.91 -22.35
N HIS A 159 45.45 -2.81 -23.16
CA HIS A 159 45.58 -2.74 -24.61
C HIS A 159 46.40 -1.52 -25.05
N GLY A 160 46.12 -0.34 -24.48
CA GLY A 160 46.86 0.88 -24.77
C GLY A 160 48.33 0.80 -24.37
N LEU A 161 48.64 0.21 -23.21
CA LEU A 161 50.01 -0.02 -22.76
C LEU A 161 50.76 -0.99 -23.67
N LEU A 162 50.12 -2.09 -24.08
CA LEU A 162 50.71 -3.06 -25.00
C LEU A 162 51.00 -2.45 -26.38
N ILE A 163 50.13 -1.56 -26.89
CA ILE A 163 50.39 -0.80 -28.12
C ILE A 163 51.66 0.04 -27.97
N LEU A 164 51.83 0.76 -26.85
CA LEU A 164 53.00 1.60 -26.60
C LEU A 164 54.30 0.81 -26.42
N LEU A 165 54.23 -0.37 -25.80
CA LEU A 165 55.39 -1.23 -25.54
C LEU A 165 55.78 -2.09 -26.75
N ARG A 166 54.90 -2.21 -27.75
CA ARG A 166 55.12 -3.02 -28.96
C ARG A 166 56.45 -2.80 -29.70
N PRO A 167 56.96 -1.57 -29.88
CA PRO A 167 58.24 -1.35 -30.56
C PRO A 167 59.46 -1.61 -29.66
N LEU A 168 59.29 -1.75 -28.34
CA LEU A 168 60.41 -1.83 -27.40
C LEU A 168 61.38 -3.01 -27.63
N PRO A 169 60.94 -4.25 -27.88
CA PRO A 169 61.86 -5.37 -28.09
C PRO A 169 62.79 -5.15 -29.28
N SER A 170 62.24 -4.60 -30.36
CA SER A 170 62.99 -4.34 -31.59
C SER A 170 63.91 -3.11 -31.46
N LEU A 171 63.63 -2.18 -30.56
CA LEU A 171 64.54 -1.07 -30.20
C LEU A 171 65.73 -1.54 -29.34
N LEU A 172 65.55 -2.59 -28.54
CA LEU A 172 66.58 -3.09 -27.62
C LEU A 172 67.58 -4.05 -28.29
N GLU A 173 67.19 -4.73 -29.37
CA GLU A 173 68.00 -5.79 -29.98
C GLU A 173 68.92 -5.32 -31.12
N ASP A 174 68.96 -4.02 -31.47
CA ASP A 174 69.73 -3.45 -32.62
C ASP A 174 69.51 -4.18 -33.98
N ARG A 175 68.51 -5.05 -34.07
CA ARG A 175 68.11 -5.84 -35.25
C ARG A 175 66.82 -5.30 -35.87
N TRP A 176 66.70 -3.98 -35.97
CA TRP A 176 65.53 -3.37 -36.59
C TRP A 176 65.65 -3.41 -38.13
N HIS A 177 65.31 -4.55 -38.73
CA HIS A 177 65.15 -4.70 -40.18
C HIS A 177 63.68 -4.96 -40.51
N VAL A 178 62.93 -3.90 -40.83
CA VAL A 178 61.52 -4.05 -41.25
C VAL A 178 61.46 -4.32 -42.75
N THR A 179 61.05 -5.54 -43.10
CA THR A 179 60.71 -5.91 -44.47
C THR A 179 59.31 -5.39 -44.82
N GLN A 180 59.00 -5.21 -46.11
CA GLN A 180 57.66 -4.83 -46.56
C GLN A 180 56.60 -5.93 -46.34
N ALA A 181 57.00 -7.14 -45.95
CA ALA A 181 56.13 -8.26 -45.65
C ALA A 181 55.42 -8.10 -44.29
N LEU A 182 54.30 -8.81 -44.11
CA LEU A 182 53.64 -8.92 -42.80
C LEU A 182 54.62 -9.54 -41.78
N PRO A 183 54.74 -8.98 -40.56
CA PRO A 183 55.64 -9.52 -39.55
C PRO A 183 55.24 -10.96 -39.22
N SER A 184 56.15 -11.93 -39.34
CA SER A 184 55.89 -13.35 -39.00
C SER A 184 56.18 -13.70 -37.53
N SER A 185 56.39 -12.68 -36.69
CA SER A 185 56.81 -12.89 -35.30
C SER A 185 55.68 -13.38 -34.40
N THR A 186 56.01 -14.26 -33.46
CA THR A 186 55.09 -14.74 -32.42
C THR A 186 54.48 -13.57 -31.63
N LEU A 187 55.26 -12.51 -31.39
CA LEU A 187 54.81 -11.29 -30.72
C LEU A 187 53.71 -10.55 -31.50
N PHE A 188 53.81 -10.50 -32.84
CA PHE A 188 52.77 -9.88 -33.66
C PHE A 188 51.46 -10.68 -33.60
N GLY A 189 51.55 -12.02 -33.67
CA GLY A 189 50.39 -12.90 -33.52
C GLY A 189 49.73 -12.78 -32.14
N ALA A 190 50.53 -12.74 -31.07
CA ALA A 190 50.03 -12.56 -29.70
C ALA A 190 49.32 -11.21 -29.51
N ALA A 191 49.85 -10.13 -30.08
CA ALA A 191 49.20 -8.82 -30.05
C ALA A 191 47.85 -8.79 -30.78
N LEU A 192 47.69 -9.56 -31.87
CA LEU A 192 46.39 -9.64 -32.55
C LEU A 192 45.37 -10.46 -31.74
N VAL A 193 45.80 -11.55 -31.12
CA VAL A 193 44.95 -12.33 -30.20
C VAL A 193 44.52 -11.47 -29.01
N GLU A 194 45.44 -10.69 -28.43
CA GLU A 194 45.11 -9.75 -27.35
C GLU A 194 44.11 -8.69 -27.80
N ALA A 195 44.28 -8.09 -28.98
CA ALA A 195 43.34 -7.11 -29.52
C ALA A 195 41.93 -7.70 -29.71
N MET A 196 41.84 -8.97 -30.15
CA MET A 196 40.55 -9.67 -30.26
C MET A 196 39.93 -9.93 -28.88
N VAL A 197 40.72 -10.36 -27.89
CA VAL A 197 40.26 -10.55 -26.51
C VAL A 197 39.77 -9.23 -25.91
N HIS A 198 40.51 -8.14 -26.11
CA HIS A 198 40.11 -6.79 -25.71
C HIS A 198 38.75 -6.42 -26.31
N LEU A 199 38.59 -6.61 -27.62
CA LEU A 199 37.37 -6.26 -28.33
C LEU A 199 36.14 -7.04 -27.82
N VAL A 200 36.29 -8.34 -27.55
CA VAL A 200 35.22 -9.18 -26.96
C VAL A 200 34.94 -8.77 -25.52
N ALA A 201 35.98 -8.61 -24.68
CA ALA A 201 35.83 -8.31 -23.26
C ALA A 201 35.15 -6.95 -23.04
N VAL A 202 35.58 -5.92 -23.77
CA VAL A 202 34.93 -4.60 -23.75
C VAL A 202 33.50 -4.71 -24.22
N SER A 203 33.24 -5.47 -25.28
CA SER A 203 31.89 -5.57 -25.82
C SER A 203 30.92 -6.23 -24.85
N PHE A 204 31.34 -7.31 -24.20
CA PHE A 204 30.55 -8.00 -23.19
C PHE A 204 30.29 -7.11 -21.97
N ALA A 205 31.34 -6.45 -21.45
CA ALA A 205 31.20 -5.56 -20.30
C ALA A 205 30.31 -4.35 -20.61
N MET A 206 30.41 -3.75 -21.80
CA MET A 206 29.51 -2.67 -22.23
C MET A 206 28.06 -3.14 -22.37
N LEU A 207 27.82 -4.34 -22.90
CA LEU A 207 26.47 -4.89 -23.02
C LEU A 207 25.85 -5.14 -21.65
N ALA A 208 26.63 -5.70 -20.72
CA ALA A 208 26.20 -5.87 -19.33
C ALA A 208 25.86 -4.53 -18.68
N MET A 209 26.67 -3.50 -18.93
CA MET A 209 26.38 -2.16 -18.44
C MET A 209 25.08 -1.58 -19.02
N ILE A 210 24.84 -1.71 -20.33
CA ILE A 210 23.60 -1.21 -20.94
C ILE A 210 22.38 -1.88 -20.29
N ARG A 211 22.44 -3.21 -20.11
CA ARG A 211 21.37 -3.99 -19.50
C ARG A 211 21.09 -3.56 -18.06
N GLU A 212 22.12 -3.42 -17.24
CA GLU A 212 22.00 -2.99 -15.84
C GLU A 212 21.42 -1.56 -15.76
N ARG A 213 21.85 -0.65 -16.64
CA ARG A 213 21.33 0.73 -16.69
C ARG A 213 19.86 0.78 -17.12
N GLU A 214 19.45 -0.04 -18.08
CA GLU A 214 18.05 -0.15 -18.51
C GLU A 214 17.18 -0.76 -17.40
N GLN A 215 17.68 -1.78 -16.68
CA GLN A 215 16.98 -2.37 -15.53
C GLN A 215 16.76 -1.36 -14.39
N HIS A 216 17.80 -0.62 -13.99
CA HIS A 216 17.66 0.40 -12.94
C HIS A 216 16.65 1.48 -13.31
N ARG A 217 16.59 1.89 -14.58
CA ARG A 217 15.61 2.86 -15.06
C ARG A 217 14.19 2.31 -15.03
N ALA A 218 13.98 1.08 -15.48
CA ALA A 218 12.67 0.44 -15.44
C ALA A 218 12.15 0.30 -14.00
N VAL A 219 13.02 -0.09 -13.06
CA VAL A 219 12.67 -0.16 -11.63
C VAL A 219 12.30 1.23 -11.07
N ALA A 220 13.07 2.27 -11.41
CA ALA A 220 12.79 3.62 -10.96
C ALA A 220 11.46 4.17 -11.52
N GLU A 221 11.15 3.88 -12.79
CA GLU A 221 9.89 4.28 -13.43
C GLU A 221 8.67 3.59 -12.78
N ILE A 222 8.79 2.29 -12.48
CA ILE A 222 7.77 1.54 -11.75
C ILE A 222 7.55 2.16 -10.36
N ALA A 223 8.61 2.49 -9.64
CA ALA A 223 8.51 3.09 -8.30
C ALA A 223 7.78 4.45 -8.34
N ILE A 224 8.12 5.32 -9.30
CA ILE A 224 7.46 6.62 -9.47
C ILE A 224 5.97 6.46 -9.78
N SER A 225 5.62 5.53 -10.66
CA SER A 225 4.22 5.24 -11.02
C SER A 225 3.41 4.74 -9.81
N ARG A 226 4.00 3.83 -9.03
CA ARG A 226 3.39 3.34 -7.78
C ARG A 226 3.16 4.47 -6.77
N ASP A 227 4.17 5.29 -6.51
CA ASP A 227 4.06 6.41 -5.56
C ASP A 227 3.01 7.45 -5.97
N ALA A 228 2.79 7.63 -7.28
CA ALA A 228 1.73 8.49 -7.79
C ALA A 228 0.34 7.87 -7.55
N ALA A 229 0.19 6.57 -7.79
CA ALA A 229 -1.06 5.85 -7.52
C ALA A 229 -1.41 5.86 -6.03
N ASP A 230 -0.45 5.60 -5.15
CA ASP A 230 -0.66 5.59 -3.70
C ASP A 230 -1.07 6.99 -3.19
N ARG A 231 -0.46 8.06 -3.72
CA ARG A 231 -0.86 9.44 -3.39
C ARG A 231 -2.29 9.76 -3.83
N ALA A 232 -2.68 9.32 -5.02
CA ALA A 232 -4.04 9.52 -5.54
C ALA A 232 -5.07 8.77 -4.67
N ASN A 233 -4.80 7.52 -4.30
CA ASN A 233 -5.69 6.73 -3.45
C ASN A 233 -5.83 7.38 -2.05
N ASN A 234 -4.72 7.80 -1.46
CA ASN A 234 -4.71 8.49 -0.17
C ASN A 234 -5.47 9.83 -0.19
N ALA A 235 -5.48 10.53 -1.33
CA ALA A 235 -6.29 11.74 -1.51
C ALA A 235 -7.78 11.41 -1.61
N LYS A 236 -8.15 10.36 -2.38
CA LYS A 236 -9.52 9.85 -2.51
C LYS A 236 -10.11 9.49 -1.14
N SER A 237 -9.41 8.69 -0.34
CA SER A 237 -9.90 8.28 0.98
C SER A 237 -10.08 9.46 1.94
N ARG A 238 -9.15 10.41 1.96
CA ARG A 238 -9.26 11.63 2.80
C ARG A 238 -10.42 12.52 2.38
N PHE A 239 -10.64 12.66 1.07
CA PHE A 239 -11.78 13.41 0.55
C PHE A 239 -13.10 12.76 0.99
N LEU A 240 -13.23 11.44 0.84
CA LEU A 240 -14.44 10.71 1.24
C LEU A 240 -14.70 10.83 2.74
N ALA A 241 -13.67 10.67 3.58
CA ALA A 241 -13.78 10.83 5.04
C ALA A 241 -14.32 12.21 5.43
N ARG A 242 -13.74 13.30 4.90
CA ARG A 242 -14.22 14.66 5.16
C ARG A 242 -15.65 14.88 4.67
N MET A 243 -15.94 14.45 3.44
CA MET A 243 -17.28 14.58 2.87
C MET A 243 -18.33 13.85 3.71
N SER A 244 -18.00 12.68 4.27
CA SER A 244 -18.94 11.98 5.15
C SER A 244 -19.21 12.75 6.44
N HIS A 245 -18.19 13.31 7.08
CA HIS A 245 -18.38 14.15 8.27
C HIS A 245 -19.27 15.37 7.95
N GLU A 246 -18.99 16.06 6.84
CA GLU A 246 -19.77 17.20 6.35
C GLU A 246 -21.23 16.82 5.98
N LEU A 247 -21.47 15.58 5.56
CA LEU A 247 -22.82 15.08 5.29
C LEU A 247 -23.55 14.62 6.57
N ARG A 248 -22.82 14.08 7.54
CA ARG A 248 -23.38 13.53 8.80
C ARG A 248 -23.96 14.62 9.69
N THR A 249 -23.24 15.73 9.87
CA THR A 249 -23.65 16.85 10.73
C THR A 249 -25.04 17.43 10.38
N PRO A 250 -25.31 17.89 9.15
CA PRO A 250 -26.63 18.40 8.79
C PRO A 250 -27.70 17.31 8.81
N LEU A 251 -27.37 16.08 8.42
CA LEU A 251 -28.31 14.96 8.40
C LEU A 251 -28.78 14.58 9.80
N ASN A 252 -27.88 14.60 10.79
CA ASN A 252 -28.22 14.39 12.20
C ASN A 252 -29.17 15.47 12.72
N GLY A 253 -28.99 16.73 12.30
CA GLY A 253 -29.93 17.80 12.61
C GLY A 253 -31.34 17.54 12.05
N VAL A 254 -31.43 17.13 10.78
CA VAL A 254 -32.71 16.77 10.13
C VAL A 254 -33.37 15.58 10.82
N LEU A 255 -32.58 14.56 11.19
CA LEU A 255 -33.07 13.38 11.91
C LEU A 255 -33.59 13.72 13.31
N GLY A 256 -32.89 14.59 14.05
CA GLY A 256 -33.34 15.07 15.36
C GLY A 256 -34.68 15.82 15.26
N LEU A 257 -34.83 16.71 14.29
CA LEU A 257 -36.11 17.40 14.02
C LEU A 257 -37.23 16.41 13.62
N ALA A 258 -36.92 15.44 12.78
CA ALA A 258 -37.88 14.41 12.38
C ALA A 258 -38.35 13.55 13.56
N GLN A 259 -37.46 13.26 14.51
CA GLN A 259 -37.77 12.57 15.77
C GLN A 259 -38.65 13.40 16.70
N VAL A 260 -38.36 14.70 16.83
CA VAL A 260 -39.21 15.61 17.62
C VAL A 260 -40.61 15.70 17.01
N LEU A 261 -40.71 15.82 15.68
CA LEU A 261 -42.00 15.84 14.97
C LEU A 261 -42.78 14.54 15.13
N SER A 262 -42.11 13.39 15.09
CA SER A 262 -42.78 12.09 15.23
C SER A 262 -43.20 11.78 16.67
N ALA A 263 -42.43 12.23 17.67
CA ALA A 263 -42.72 12.05 19.09
C ALA A 263 -43.78 13.02 19.63
N ASN A 264 -44.00 14.17 18.99
CA ASN A 264 -44.92 15.19 19.49
C ASN A 264 -46.39 14.79 19.29
N ARG A 265 -47.03 14.34 20.39
CA ARG A 265 -48.43 13.90 20.42
C ARG A 265 -49.44 15.02 20.17
N SER A 266 -49.07 16.29 20.28
CA SER A 266 -49.96 17.43 19.99
C SER A 266 -50.13 17.70 18.49
N LEU A 267 -49.29 17.11 17.63
CA LEU A 267 -49.38 17.25 16.18
C LEU A 267 -50.42 16.29 15.58
N PRO A 268 -51.04 16.62 14.42
CA PRO A 268 -51.89 15.70 13.68
C PRO A 268 -51.18 14.39 13.32
N ALA A 269 -51.94 13.29 13.24
CA ALA A 269 -51.38 11.96 12.95
C ALA A 269 -50.60 11.90 11.62
N GLU A 270 -51.05 12.67 10.62
CA GLU A 270 -50.40 12.79 9.32
C GLU A 270 -49.03 13.49 9.41
N ALA A 271 -48.90 14.56 10.20
CA ALA A 271 -47.63 15.25 10.43
C ALA A 271 -46.61 14.34 11.15
N ARG A 272 -47.06 13.53 12.12
CA ARG A 272 -46.20 12.55 12.79
C ARG A 272 -45.74 11.44 11.83
N SER A 273 -46.61 10.98 10.92
CA SER A 273 -46.25 9.96 9.93
C SER A 273 -45.20 10.47 8.94
N HIS A 274 -45.29 11.75 8.54
CA HIS A 274 -44.24 12.42 7.76
C HIS A 274 -42.91 12.49 8.50
N GLY A 275 -42.92 12.81 9.81
CA GLY A 275 -41.73 12.76 10.66
C GLY A 275 -41.07 11.38 10.66
N ILE A 276 -41.86 10.31 10.83
CA ILE A 276 -41.37 8.92 10.78
C ILE A 276 -40.77 8.59 9.40
N MET A 277 -41.38 9.05 8.30
CA MET A 277 -40.86 8.83 6.96
C MET A 277 -39.53 9.55 6.71
N ILE A 278 -39.41 10.81 7.13
CA ILE A 278 -38.17 11.60 7.03
C ILE A 278 -37.06 10.93 7.86
N GLU A 279 -37.38 10.50 9.08
CA GLU A 279 -36.43 9.81 9.95
C GLU A 279 -35.94 8.50 9.31
N ARG A 280 -36.84 7.69 8.75
CA ARG A 280 -36.49 6.44 8.06
C ARG A 280 -35.61 6.69 6.84
N ALA A 281 -35.93 7.72 6.04
CA ALA A 281 -35.15 8.11 4.87
C ALA A 281 -33.76 8.62 5.26
N GLY A 282 -33.65 9.46 6.30
CA GLY A 282 -32.37 10.00 6.77
C GLY A 282 -31.46 8.91 7.35
N ARG A 283 -32.01 7.96 8.13
CA ARG A 283 -31.22 6.81 8.62
C ARG A 283 -30.69 5.94 7.47
N HIS A 284 -31.50 5.74 6.44
CA HIS A 284 -31.08 5.00 5.25
C HIS A 284 -29.94 5.72 4.49
N LEU A 285 -30.03 7.05 4.35
CA LEU A 285 -28.97 7.85 3.73
C LEU A 285 -27.67 7.81 4.54
N LEU A 286 -27.75 7.86 5.88
CA LEU A 286 -26.59 7.77 6.75
C LEU A 286 -25.90 6.40 6.62
N ALA A 287 -26.69 5.32 6.55
CA ALA A 287 -26.16 3.98 6.30
C ALA A 287 -25.45 3.89 4.95
N LEU A 288 -26.04 4.46 3.88
CA LEU A 288 -25.41 4.55 2.56
C LEU A 288 -24.06 5.27 2.58
N VAL A 289 -23.98 6.41 3.27
CA VAL A 289 -22.74 7.19 3.40
C VAL A 289 -21.68 6.39 4.16
N ASN A 290 -22.07 5.73 5.25
CA ASN A 290 -21.17 4.90 6.04
C ASN A 290 -20.67 3.68 5.25
N ASP A 291 -21.54 3.03 4.46
CA ASP A 291 -21.16 1.92 3.57
C ASP A 291 -20.09 2.34 2.55
N VAL A 292 -20.25 3.52 1.93
CA VAL A 292 -19.27 4.06 0.97
C VAL A 292 -17.93 4.37 1.64
N LEU A 293 -17.96 4.88 2.88
CA LEU A 293 -16.75 5.09 3.66
C LEU A 293 -16.05 3.79 4.01
N ASP A 294 -16.79 2.82 4.54
CA ASP A 294 -16.25 1.52 4.94
C ASP A 294 -15.60 0.84 3.73
N LEU A 295 -16.25 0.87 2.56
CA LEU A 295 -15.66 0.37 1.31
C LEU A 295 -14.36 1.11 0.96
N SER A 296 -14.33 2.44 1.05
CA SER A 296 -13.12 3.22 0.75
C SER A 296 -11.97 2.95 1.74
N GLN A 297 -12.27 2.64 3.00
CA GLN A 297 -11.25 2.28 4.00
C GLN A 297 -10.69 0.87 3.74
N VAL A 298 -11.56 -0.06 3.35
CA VAL A 298 -11.20 -1.41 2.89
C VAL A 298 -10.29 -1.33 1.66
N GLU A 299 -10.68 -0.62 0.60
CA GLU A 299 -9.88 -0.45 -0.63
C GLU A 299 -8.48 0.13 -0.35
N ALA A 300 -8.38 1.00 0.65
CA ALA A 300 -7.13 1.63 1.03
C ALA A 300 -6.26 0.76 1.96
N GLY A 301 -6.74 -0.41 2.40
CA GLY A 301 -6.05 -1.26 3.38
C GLY A 301 -5.89 -0.60 4.75
N ARG A 302 -6.77 0.35 5.11
CA ARG A 302 -6.67 1.18 6.33
C ARG A 302 -7.67 0.78 7.42
N VAL A 303 -8.22 -0.42 7.36
CA VAL A 303 -9.15 -0.91 8.38
C VAL A 303 -8.36 -1.14 9.68
N SER A 304 -8.56 -0.27 10.66
CA SER A 304 -8.03 -0.44 12.01
C SER A 304 -8.93 -1.39 12.80
N PHE A 305 -8.37 -2.45 13.38
CA PHE A 305 -9.10 -3.39 14.22
C PHE A 305 -8.80 -3.16 15.69
N ASP A 306 -9.86 -2.94 16.47
CA ASP A 306 -9.75 -2.90 17.93
C ASP A 306 -9.90 -4.34 18.46
N ARG A 307 -8.78 -4.96 18.87
CA ARG A 307 -8.77 -6.35 19.33
C ARG A 307 -9.14 -6.41 20.81
N GLN A 308 -10.40 -6.70 21.10
CA GLN A 308 -10.91 -6.85 22.46
C GLN A 308 -11.49 -8.26 22.70
N PRO A 309 -11.63 -8.70 23.96
CA PRO A 309 -12.37 -9.91 24.28
C PRO A 309 -13.86 -9.76 23.95
N VAL A 310 -14.35 -10.50 22.95
CA VAL A 310 -15.73 -10.47 22.46
C VAL A 310 -16.46 -11.75 22.87
N PRO A 311 -17.48 -11.68 23.75
CA PRO A 311 -18.32 -12.83 24.08
C PRO A 311 -19.23 -13.19 22.91
N LEU A 312 -18.90 -14.25 22.18
CA LEU A 312 -19.56 -14.60 20.91
C LEU A 312 -21.07 -14.84 21.07
N GLY A 313 -21.49 -15.55 22.13
CA GLY A 313 -22.91 -15.80 22.38
C GLY A 313 -23.73 -14.50 22.45
N ARG A 314 -23.23 -13.49 23.17
CA ARG A 314 -23.91 -12.18 23.28
C ARG A 314 -23.93 -11.43 21.95
N LEU A 315 -22.83 -11.45 21.22
CA LEU A 315 -22.74 -10.82 19.90
C LEU A 315 -23.76 -11.43 18.93
N ILE A 316 -23.82 -12.75 18.87
CA ILE A 316 -24.76 -13.51 18.00
C ILE A 316 -26.21 -13.20 18.39
N ASP A 317 -26.55 -13.28 19.68
CA ASP A 317 -27.91 -13.02 20.16
C ASP A 317 -28.34 -11.58 19.88
N SER A 318 -27.47 -10.62 20.16
CA SER A 318 -27.77 -9.20 19.90
C SER A 318 -27.93 -8.90 18.40
N ALA A 319 -27.14 -9.53 17.52
CA ALA A 319 -27.33 -9.42 16.07
C ALA A 319 -28.65 -10.07 15.62
N ALA A 320 -28.97 -11.27 16.13
CA ALA A 320 -30.20 -11.98 15.78
C ALA A 320 -31.46 -11.21 16.22
N VAL A 321 -31.45 -10.58 17.41
CA VAL A 321 -32.55 -9.76 17.92
C VAL A 321 -32.94 -8.64 16.96
N LEU A 322 -31.96 -8.03 16.30
CA LEU A 322 -32.21 -6.93 15.34
C LEU A 322 -32.92 -7.39 14.06
N VAL A 323 -32.72 -8.64 13.64
CA VAL A 323 -33.30 -9.17 12.38
C VAL A 323 -34.60 -9.94 12.63
N ARG A 324 -34.85 -10.40 13.86
CA ARG A 324 -36.07 -11.13 14.25
C ARG A 324 -37.39 -10.45 13.85
N PRO A 325 -37.60 -9.13 14.02
CA PRO A 325 -38.86 -8.49 13.62
C PRO A 325 -39.12 -8.59 12.11
N ALA A 326 -38.09 -8.43 11.29
CA ALA A 326 -38.19 -8.57 9.83
C ALA A 326 -38.46 -10.02 9.42
N ALA A 327 -37.83 -10.99 10.08
CA ALA A 327 -38.11 -12.41 9.86
C ALA A 327 -39.55 -12.78 10.27
N ALA A 328 -40.02 -12.31 11.43
CA ALA A 328 -41.37 -12.54 11.92
C ALA A 328 -42.43 -11.91 11.00
N GLY A 329 -42.17 -10.70 10.46
CA GLY A 329 -43.06 -10.04 9.50
C GLY A 329 -43.29 -10.86 8.23
N LYS A 330 -42.32 -11.69 7.82
CA LYS A 330 -42.43 -12.64 6.70
C LYS A 330 -42.72 -14.08 7.15
N GLN A 331 -42.96 -14.32 8.43
CA GLN A 331 -43.14 -15.65 9.02
C GLN A 331 -41.97 -16.62 8.69
N ILE A 332 -40.75 -16.09 8.58
CA ILE A 332 -39.53 -16.87 8.36
C ILE A 332 -39.11 -17.53 9.67
N GLN A 333 -38.81 -18.83 9.63
CA GLN A 333 -38.24 -19.54 10.77
C GLN A 333 -36.73 -19.25 10.86
N LEU A 334 -36.35 -18.38 11.80
CA LEU A 334 -34.95 -18.06 12.10
C LEU A 334 -34.42 -18.96 13.22
N THR A 335 -33.46 -19.83 12.89
CA THR A 335 -32.76 -20.70 13.85
C THR A 335 -31.32 -20.22 14.03
N VAL A 336 -30.87 -20.12 15.28
CA VAL A 336 -29.51 -19.72 15.63
C VAL A 336 -28.90 -20.81 16.50
N SER A 337 -27.72 -21.30 16.12
CA SER A 337 -26.99 -22.32 16.86
C SER A 337 -25.47 -22.09 16.83
N MET A 338 -24.81 -22.55 17.88
CA MET A 338 -23.35 -22.55 18.00
C MET A 338 -22.90 -23.97 18.30
N ALA A 339 -21.99 -24.51 17.50
CA ALA A 339 -21.54 -25.88 17.61
C ALA A 339 -20.67 -26.10 18.88
N PRO A 340 -20.71 -27.31 19.48
CA PRO A 340 -19.79 -27.68 20.54
C PRO A 340 -18.34 -27.57 20.05
N GLY A 341 -17.47 -26.90 20.84
CA GLY A 341 -16.07 -26.68 20.49
C GLY A 341 -15.75 -25.28 19.97
N CYS A 342 -16.74 -24.43 19.72
CA CYS A 342 -16.52 -23.00 19.45
C CYS A 342 -15.95 -22.29 20.70
N PRO A 343 -15.02 -21.33 20.52
CA PRO A 343 -14.60 -20.45 21.60
C PRO A 343 -15.78 -19.64 22.14
N GLN A 344 -15.89 -19.47 23.46
CA GLN A 344 -16.95 -18.65 24.07
C GLN A 344 -16.65 -17.15 23.97
N VAL A 345 -15.36 -16.81 23.99
CA VAL A 345 -14.84 -15.45 23.86
C VAL A 345 -13.71 -15.49 22.85
N VAL A 346 -13.70 -14.52 21.94
CA VAL A 346 -12.65 -14.37 20.94
C VAL A 346 -11.98 -13.02 21.06
N LEU A 347 -10.71 -12.92 20.70
CA LEU A 347 -10.05 -11.63 20.52
C LEU A 347 -10.39 -11.10 19.12
N GLY A 348 -11.13 -10.00 19.06
CA GLY A 348 -11.54 -9.39 17.80
C GLY A 348 -12.25 -8.05 18.00
N ASP A 349 -12.70 -7.46 16.90
CA ASP A 349 -13.44 -6.20 16.92
C ASP A 349 -14.95 -6.48 16.90
N GLU A 350 -15.63 -6.25 18.03
CA GLU A 350 -17.07 -6.55 18.17
C GLU A 350 -17.91 -5.83 17.11
N LEU A 351 -17.57 -4.57 16.78
CA LEU A 351 -18.33 -3.76 15.83
C LEU A 351 -18.23 -4.34 14.42
N ARG A 352 -17.01 -4.71 13.99
CA ARG A 352 -16.79 -5.29 12.66
C ARG A 352 -17.37 -6.70 12.54
N LEU A 353 -17.27 -7.52 13.58
CA LEU A 353 -17.90 -8.84 13.61
C LEU A 353 -19.43 -8.74 13.57
N ARG A 354 -20.02 -7.78 14.31
CA ARG A 354 -21.45 -7.47 14.27
C ARG A 354 -21.89 -7.06 12.86
N GLN A 355 -21.09 -6.23 12.18
CA GLN A 355 -21.36 -5.76 10.82
C GLN A 355 -21.40 -6.93 9.82
N VAL A 356 -20.41 -7.83 9.87
CA VAL A 356 -20.40 -9.04 9.02
C VAL A 356 -21.64 -9.90 9.29
N LEU A 357 -21.97 -10.16 10.56
CA LEU A 357 -23.15 -10.95 10.95
C LEU A 357 -24.46 -10.34 10.44
N LEU A 358 -24.66 -9.04 10.66
CA LEU A 358 -25.88 -8.33 10.24
C LEU A 358 -26.01 -8.28 8.72
N ASN A 359 -24.91 -8.10 7.98
CA ASN A 359 -24.93 -8.12 6.53
C ASN A 359 -25.36 -9.50 5.99
N LEU A 360 -24.81 -10.58 6.53
CA LEU A 360 -25.17 -11.94 6.09
C LEU A 360 -26.61 -12.32 6.48
N LEU A 361 -26.99 -12.11 7.75
CA LEU A 361 -28.34 -12.38 8.26
C LEU A 361 -29.41 -11.52 7.58
N GLY A 362 -29.13 -10.23 7.43
CA GLY A 362 -30.04 -9.27 6.81
C GLY A 362 -30.32 -9.63 5.36
N ASN A 363 -29.28 -9.99 4.60
CA ASN A 363 -29.45 -10.48 3.23
C ASN A 363 -30.29 -11.78 3.18
N ALA A 364 -30.00 -12.75 4.04
CA ALA A 364 -30.75 -14.00 4.10
C ALA A 364 -32.26 -13.76 4.34
N VAL A 365 -32.63 -12.98 5.35
CA VAL A 365 -34.04 -12.67 5.66
C VAL A 365 -34.70 -11.83 4.57
N LYS A 366 -33.95 -10.93 3.95
CA LYS A 366 -34.45 -10.08 2.86
C LYS A 366 -34.80 -10.87 1.60
N PHE A 367 -33.97 -11.83 1.20
CA PHE A 367 -34.18 -12.59 -0.04
C PHE A 367 -34.97 -13.89 0.15
N THR A 368 -35.11 -14.36 1.37
CA THR A 368 -36.00 -15.49 1.68
C THR A 368 -37.47 -15.08 1.52
N PRO A 369 -38.29 -15.87 0.78
CA PRO A 369 -39.74 -15.70 0.69
C PRO A 369 -40.45 -15.86 2.05
N GLU A 370 -41.73 -15.50 2.08
CA GLU A 370 -42.57 -15.75 3.25
C GLU A 370 -42.65 -17.26 3.57
N HIS A 371 -42.73 -17.60 4.85
CA HIS A 371 -42.69 -18.99 5.35
C HIS A 371 -41.39 -19.77 5.07
N GLY A 372 -40.33 -19.11 4.61
CA GLY A 372 -39.02 -19.74 4.42
C GLY A 372 -38.28 -19.99 5.74
N GLN A 373 -37.04 -20.47 5.62
CA GLN A 373 -36.16 -20.75 6.75
C GLN A 373 -34.82 -20.06 6.58
N VAL A 374 -34.30 -19.51 7.67
CA VAL A 374 -32.94 -18.97 7.75
C VAL A 374 -32.26 -19.60 8.96
N ARG A 375 -31.08 -20.16 8.76
CA ARG A 375 -30.27 -20.78 9.80
C ARG A 375 -28.92 -20.08 9.90
N LEU A 376 -28.59 -19.61 11.09
CA LEU A 376 -27.25 -19.16 11.45
C LEU A 376 -26.57 -20.24 12.29
N GLU A 377 -25.43 -20.72 11.81
CA GLU A 377 -24.59 -21.72 12.48
C GLU A 377 -23.18 -21.14 12.69
N ILE A 378 -22.66 -21.26 13.90
CA ILE A 378 -21.27 -20.93 14.22
C ILE A 378 -20.50 -22.23 14.47
N LEU A 379 -19.47 -22.48 13.67
CA LEU A 379 -18.66 -23.70 13.69
C LEU A 379 -17.22 -23.37 14.12
N PRO A 380 -16.51 -24.27 14.83
CA PRO A 380 -15.10 -24.05 15.17
C PRO A 380 -14.20 -24.27 13.96
N LEU A 381 -13.11 -23.50 13.86
CA LEU A 381 -12.04 -23.74 12.88
C LEU A 381 -10.90 -24.60 13.47
N PRO A 382 -10.22 -25.44 12.66
CA PRO A 382 -9.11 -26.29 13.11
C PRO A 382 -7.92 -25.51 13.69
N GLU A 383 -7.59 -24.35 13.14
CA GLU A 383 -6.42 -23.52 13.52
C GLU A 383 -6.77 -22.38 14.49
N GLN A 384 -7.77 -22.58 15.36
CA GLN A 384 -8.41 -21.54 16.19
C GLN A 384 -9.22 -20.53 15.35
N GLY A 385 -10.31 -20.04 15.91
CA GLY A 385 -11.25 -19.16 15.21
C GLY A 385 -12.63 -19.79 15.01
N ILE A 386 -13.45 -19.11 14.21
CA ILE A 386 -14.83 -19.47 13.96
C ILE A 386 -15.17 -19.39 12.47
N ARG A 387 -16.14 -20.21 12.08
CA ARG A 387 -16.80 -20.13 10.79
C ARG A 387 -18.26 -19.78 11.02
N ILE A 388 -18.67 -18.64 10.50
CA ILE A 388 -20.05 -18.16 10.49
C ILE A 388 -20.70 -18.70 9.23
N GLU A 389 -21.80 -19.45 9.34
CA GLU A 389 -22.58 -19.91 8.19
C GLU A 389 -24.02 -19.42 8.30
N VAL A 390 -24.51 -18.77 7.25
CA VAL A 390 -25.92 -18.37 7.12
C VAL A 390 -26.52 -19.11 5.92
N THR A 391 -27.41 -20.04 6.19
CA THR A 391 -28.15 -20.80 5.18
C THR A 391 -29.57 -20.28 5.08
N ASP A 392 -30.01 -19.95 3.87
CA ASP A 392 -31.38 -19.52 3.57
C ASP A 392 -32.08 -20.49 2.61
N THR A 393 -33.41 -20.46 2.57
CA THR A 393 -34.24 -21.19 1.59
C THR A 393 -34.78 -20.26 0.50
N GLY A 394 -34.02 -19.24 0.14
CA GLY A 394 -34.38 -18.26 -0.88
C GLY A 394 -34.29 -18.79 -2.32
N PRO A 395 -34.32 -17.90 -3.32
CA PRO A 395 -34.25 -18.29 -4.73
C PRO A 395 -32.89 -18.90 -5.15
N GLY A 396 -31.87 -18.79 -4.29
CA GLY A 396 -30.50 -19.17 -4.62
C GLY A 396 -29.85 -18.18 -5.58
N ILE A 397 -28.58 -18.42 -5.91
CA ILE A 397 -27.81 -17.55 -6.81
C ILE A 397 -27.19 -18.39 -7.95
N PRO A 398 -27.39 -17.99 -9.23
CA PRO A 398 -26.83 -18.67 -10.39
C PRO A 398 -25.31 -18.80 -10.32
N ALA A 399 -24.77 -19.93 -10.80
CA ALA A 399 -23.33 -20.24 -10.75
C ALA A 399 -22.46 -19.14 -11.37
N GLU A 400 -22.90 -18.56 -12.50
CA GLU A 400 -22.19 -17.53 -13.26
C GLU A 400 -22.05 -16.19 -12.50
N GLN A 401 -22.87 -15.97 -11.47
CA GLN A 401 -22.90 -14.70 -10.73
C GLN A 401 -22.21 -14.80 -9.36
N ARG A 402 -21.84 -16.02 -8.92
CA ARG A 402 -21.28 -16.25 -7.57
C ARG A 402 -19.95 -15.52 -7.36
N ASP A 403 -19.09 -15.52 -8.37
CA ASP A 403 -17.76 -14.87 -8.32
C ASP A 403 -17.84 -13.34 -8.34
N LEU A 404 -19.01 -12.78 -8.69
CA LEU A 404 -19.22 -11.34 -8.79
C LEU A 404 -19.84 -10.75 -7.52
N LEU A 405 -20.44 -11.56 -6.63
CA LEU A 405 -21.18 -11.10 -5.45
C LEU A 405 -20.36 -10.32 -4.43
N PHE A 406 -19.06 -10.61 -4.37
CA PHE A 406 -18.13 -9.96 -3.43
C PHE A 406 -17.42 -8.75 -4.06
N ARG A 407 -17.76 -8.39 -5.30
CA ARG A 407 -17.24 -7.18 -5.98
C ARG A 407 -18.15 -5.98 -5.76
N ASP A 408 -17.54 -4.79 -5.77
CA ASP A 408 -18.22 -3.51 -5.55
C ASP A 408 -19.38 -3.29 -6.52
N PHE A 409 -20.49 -2.78 -5.99
CA PHE A 409 -21.69 -2.41 -6.76
C PHE A 409 -22.32 -3.55 -7.57
N SER A 410 -22.04 -4.81 -7.26
CA SER A 410 -22.67 -5.95 -7.92
C SER A 410 -24.14 -6.11 -7.48
N GLN A 411 -25.05 -6.12 -8.46
CA GLN A 411 -26.46 -6.45 -8.27
C GLN A 411 -26.84 -7.54 -9.26
N VAL A 412 -27.50 -8.61 -8.80
CA VAL A 412 -27.98 -9.70 -9.64
C VAL A 412 -29.10 -9.22 -10.56
N PRO A 413 -28.94 -9.19 -11.90
CA PRO A 413 -30.00 -8.80 -12.81
C PRO A 413 -31.05 -9.92 -12.90
N GLY A 414 -32.33 -9.58 -12.71
CA GLY A 414 -33.45 -10.51 -13.02
C GLY A 414 -34.44 -10.79 -11.90
N HIS A 415 -34.18 -10.41 -10.65
CA HIS A 415 -35.19 -10.49 -9.60
C HIS A 415 -36.13 -9.26 -9.63
N LYS A 416 -37.42 -9.50 -9.88
CA LYS A 416 -38.49 -8.48 -9.93
C LYS A 416 -38.75 -7.73 -8.61
N LEU A 417 -38.03 -8.03 -7.53
CA LEU A 417 -38.00 -7.21 -6.31
C LEU A 417 -37.04 -6.02 -6.51
N ARG A 418 -37.49 -5.04 -7.29
CA ARG A 418 -36.91 -3.69 -7.30
C ARG A 418 -37.05 -3.07 -5.92
N ARG A 419 -35.95 -2.42 -5.47
CA ARG A 419 -35.83 -1.52 -4.31
C ARG A 419 -35.67 -2.20 -2.96
N GLU A 420 -34.43 -2.38 -2.55
CA GLU A 420 -33.90 -2.07 -1.19
C GLU A 420 -32.49 -2.68 -1.13
N GLY A 421 -31.47 -1.92 -0.73
CA GLY A 421 -30.09 -2.39 -0.56
C GLY A 421 -29.09 -1.89 -1.61
N ASN A 422 -27.91 -1.50 -1.13
CA ASN A 422 -26.95 -0.68 -1.86
C ASN A 422 -26.00 -1.50 -2.75
N GLY A 423 -26.03 -2.83 -2.65
CA GLY A 423 -25.06 -3.73 -3.30
C GLY A 423 -23.66 -3.72 -2.66
N LEU A 424 -23.46 -2.93 -1.59
CA LEU A 424 -22.16 -2.75 -0.94
C LEU A 424 -21.91 -3.73 0.22
N GLY A 425 -22.98 -4.26 0.85
CA GLY A 425 -22.86 -5.03 2.09
C GLY A 425 -21.99 -6.30 1.99
N LEU A 426 -22.04 -7.03 0.86
CA LEU A 426 -21.21 -8.22 0.67
C LEU A 426 -19.75 -7.87 0.33
N ALA A 427 -19.51 -6.79 -0.41
CA ALA A 427 -18.16 -6.29 -0.70
C ALA A 427 -17.48 -5.77 0.58
N ILE A 428 -18.20 -5.04 1.43
CA ILE A 428 -17.72 -4.61 2.75
C ILE A 428 -17.43 -5.83 3.63
N SER A 429 -18.35 -6.81 3.69
CA SER A 429 -18.11 -8.04 4.45
C SER A 429 -16.87 -8.80 3.96
N ALA A 430 -16.65 -8.90 2.64
CA ALA A 430 -15.46 -9.51 2.08
C ALA A 430 -14.19 -8.77 2.49
N GLY A 431 -14.18 -7.45 2.33
CA GLY A 431 -13.07 -6.61 2.74
C GLY A 431 -12.74 -6.69 4.23
N LEU A 432 -13.76 -6.68 5.10
CA LEU A 432 -13.57 -6.84 6.54
C LEU A 432 -13.05 -8.23 6.90
N VAL A 433 -13.57 -9.28 6.28
CA VAL A 433 -13.12 -10.66 6.50
C VAL A 433 -11.68 -10.86 6.04
N GLU A 434 -11.32 -10.36 4.86
CA GLU A 434 -9.94 -10.41 4.33
C GLU A 434 -8.97 -9.62 5.21
N ALA A 435 -9.37 -8.43 5.68
CA ALA A 435 -8.57 -7.61 6.57
C ALA A 435 -8.44 -8.23 7.98
N MET A 436 -9.35 -9.12 8.38
CA MET A 436 -9.22 -10.01 9.55
C MET A 436 -8.46 -11.32 9.23
N GLU A 437 -7.77 -11.41 8.10
CA GLU A 437 -7.03 -12.59 7.64
C GLU A 437 -7.92 -13.84 7.41
N GLY A 438 -9.22 -13.62 7.25
CA GLY A 438 -10.23 -14.64 7.03
C GLY A 438 -10.55 -14.90 5.57
N ARG A 439 -11.55 -15.75 5.34
CA ARG A 439 -12.10 -16.05 4.01
C ARG A 439 -13.62 -15.98 4.03
N ILE A 440 -14.22 -15.41 2.98
CA ILE A 440 -15.67 -15.39 2.80
C ILE A 440 -16.04 -16.12 1.51
N GLY A 441 -17.23 -16.72 1.47
CA GLY A 441 -17.71 -17.35 0.25
C GLY A 441 -19.17 -17.74 0.32
N MET A 442 -19.63 -18.39 -0.74
CA MET A 442 -21.00 -18.89 -0.83
C MET A 442 -21.06 -20.19 -1.63
N VAL A 443 -21.95 -21.08 -1.20
CA VAL A 443 -22.32 -22.31 -1.90
C VAL A 443 -23.84 -22.41 -2.02
N ALA A 444 -24.33 -23.28 -2.90
CA ALA A 444 -25.76 -23.55 -3.01
C ALA A 444 -26.32 -24.05 -1.67
N GLY A 445 -27.57 -23.67 -1.37
CA GLY A 445 -28.30 -24.18 -0.21
C GLY A 445 -28.64 -25.67 -0.32
N LEU A 446 -29.28 -26.21 0.71
CA LEU A 446 -29.64 -27.64 0.76
C LEU A 446 -30.59 -28.01 -0.39
N GLY A 447 -30.22 -29.02 -1.18
CA GLY A 447 -31.04 -29.53 -2.29
C GLY A 447 -31.19 -28.59 -3.48
N ASP A 448 -30.17 -27.77 -3.78
CA ASP A 448 -30.16 -26.76 -4.85
C ASP A 448 -31.23 -25.66 -4.72
N ARG A 449 -31.76 -25.47 -3.50
CA ARG A 449 -32.65 -24.35 -3.16
C ARG A 449 -32.00 -23.47 -2.09
N GLY A 450 -32.07 -22.16 -2.29
CA GLY A 450 -31.48 -21.17 -1.38
C GLY A 450 -29.96 -21.04 -1.49
N SER A 451 -29.37 -20.36 -0.52
CA SER A 451 -27.94 -20.05 -0.50
C SER A 451 -27.33 -20.36 0.86
N ARG A 452 -26.04 -20.73 0.89
CA ARG A 452 -25.25 -20.80 2.13
C ARG A 452 -24.06 -19.86 2.00
N PHE A 453 -24.14 -18.73 2.67
CA PHE A 453 -23.01 -17.81 2.83
C PHE A 453 -22.20 -18.20 4.04
N TRP A 454 -20.87 -18.11 3.92
CA TRP A 454 -19.97 -18.46 5.01
C TRP A 454 -18.81 -17.48 5.12
N ALA A 455 -18.32 -17.26 6.34
CA ALA A 455 -17.14 -16.48 6.64
C ALA A 455 -16.28 -17.22 7.68
N GLU A 456 -15.03 -17.53 7.34
CA GLU A 456 -14.00 -18.11 8.20
C GLU A 456 -13.14 -16.99 8.76
N LEU A 457 -13.01 -16.94 10.08
CA LEU A 457 -12.31 -15.87 10.79
C LEU A 457 -11.32 -16.50 11.79
N PRO A 458 -9.99 -16.31 11.62
CA PRO A 458 -8.97 -16.81 12.52
C PRO A 458 -8.90 -15.95 13.79
N LEU A 459 -9.94 -16.02 14.63
CA LEU A 459 -10.03 -15.26 15.87
C LEU A 459 -9.49 -16.08 17.05
N PRO A 460 -8.38 -15.67 17.68
CA PRO A 460 -7.81 -16.39 18.81
C PRO A 460 -8.81 -16.48 19.98
N ASN A 461 -8.81 -17.60 20.68
CA ASN A 461 -9.64 -17.78 21.87
C ASN A 461 -9.11 -16.91 23.01
N ALA A 462 -9.99 -16.13 23.64
CA ALA A 462 -9.67 -15.31 24.80
C ALA A 462 -10.08 -16.04 26.09
N ILE A 463 -9.38 -17.13 26.42
CA ILE A 463 -9.68 -17.88 27.65
C ILE A 463 -9.24 -17.05 28.86
N GLY A 464 -10.19 -16.69 29.75
CA GLY A 464 -9.88 -16.21 31.10
C GLY A 464 -10.36 -14.82 31.49
N ILE A 465 -11.10 -14.09 30.65
CA ILE A 465 -11.59 -12.74 31.00
C ILE A 465 -13.11 -12.64 30.75
N ILE A 466 -13.92 -13.08 31.72
CA ILE A 466 -15.31 -12.61 31.85
C ILE A 466 -15.60 -12.39 33.33
N PRO A 467 -15.83 -11.14 33.79
CA PRO A 467 -16.59 -10.92 35.01
C PRO A 467 -18.05 -11.28 34.73
N ALA A 468 -18.63 -12.19 35.52
CA ALA A 468 -20.04 -12.55 35.42
C ALA A 468 -20.92 -11.31 35.58
N ALA A 469 -21.75 -11.00 34.57
CA ALA A 469 -22.67 -9.87 34.66
C ALA A 469 -23.84 -10.21 35.61
N PRO A 470 -24.19 -9.33 36.56
CA PRO A 470 -25.36 -9.54 37.41
C PRO A 470 -26.66 -9.25 36.65
N VAL A 471 -27.68 -10.09 36.92
CA VAL A 471 -29.08 -9.89 36.51
C VAL A 471 -29.72 -8.89 37.50
N PHE A 472 -30.49 -7.91 37.02
CA PHE A 472 -31.19 -6.91 37.85
C PHE A 472 -32.72 -7.16 37.92
N VAL A 473 -33.29 -6.82 39.08
CA VAL A 473 -34.72 -6.78 39.43
C VAL A 473 -35.13 -5.31 39.60
N PRO A 474 -36.26 -4.82 39.06
CA PRO A 474 -36.56 -3.38 39.02
C PRO A 474 -36.77 -2.75 40.41
N GLY A 475 -36.21 -1.55 40.65
CA GLY A 475 -36.49 -0.74 41.83
C GLY A 475 -36.04 0.72 41.73
N GLN A 476 -37.03 1.63 41.83
CA GLN A 476 -37.06 3.11 41.93
C GLN A 476 -36.38 3.98 40.84
N PRO A 477 -37.00 5.13 40.48
CA PRO A 477 -36.49 6.03 39.44
C PRO A 477 -35.28 6.83 39.94
N GLY A 478 -34.15 6.70 39.24
CA GLY A 478 -32.91 7.42 39.59
C GLY A 478 -32.88 8.85 39.05
N ARG A 479 -32.15 9.75 39.73
CA ARG A 479 -31.85 11.12 39.30
C ARG A 479 -30.57 11.14 38.48
N ILE A 480 -30.64 11.61 37.24
CA ILE A 480 -29.53 11.63 36.28
C ILE A 480 -29.19 13.06 35.91
N LEU A 481 -27.91 13.44 36.02
CA LEU A 481 -27.40 14.70 35.50
C LEU A 481 -26.87 14.49 34.07
N VAL A 482 -27.35 15.29 33.12
CA VAL A 482 -26.90 15.28 31.72
C VAL A 482 -26.12 16.55 31.44
N VAL A 483 -24.86 16.40 31.05
CA VAL A 483 -23.94 17.50 30.79
C VAL A 483 -23.47 17.45 29.35
N ASP A 484 -23.73 18.51 28.60
CA ASP A 484 -23.37 18.67 27.18
C ASP A 484 -23.43 20.16 26.87
N ASP A 485 -22.58 20.71 26.02
CA ASP A 485 -22.61 22.14 25.67
C ASP A 485 -23.72 22.45 24.65
N VAL A 486 -24.07 21.47 23.81
CA VAL A 486 -25.11 21.60 22.79
C VAL A 486 -26.50 21.33 23.39
N ALA A 487 -27.33 22.38 23.45
CA ALA A 487 -28.69 22.30 24.02
C ALA A 487 -29.57 21.20 23.40
N LEU A 488 -29.41 20.94 22.10
CA LEU A 488 -30.15 19.90 21.40
C LEU A 488 -29.78 18.48 21.89
N ASN A 489 -28.50 18.21 22.13
CA ASN A 489 -28.05 16.91 22.64
C ASN A 489 -28.65 16.64 24.02
N ARG A 490 -28.64 17.65 24.90
CA ARG A 490 -29.26 17.57 26.24
C ARG A 490 -30.75 17.23 26.14
N LEU A 491 -31.49 17.91 25.28
CA LEU A 491 -32.93 17.68 25.07
C LEU A 491 -33.24 16.27 24.56
N VAL A 492 -32.42 15.73 23.65
CA VAL A 492 -32.60 14.36 23.12
C VAL A 492 -32.38 13.34 24.23
N VAL A 493 -31.28 13.45 24.98
CA VAL A 493 -30.97 12.52 26.08
C VAL A 493 -32.03 12.62 27.19
N GLN A 494 -32.47 13.83 27.54
CA GLN A 494 -33.56 14.07 28.49
C GLN A 494 -34.83 13.33 28.08
N ALA A 495 -35.31 13.53 26.84
CA ALA A 495 -36.54 12.91 26.36
C ALA A 495 -36.47 11.37 26.38
N LEU A 496 -35.29 10.80 26.09
CA LEU A 496 -35.09 9.35 26.12
C LEU A 496 -35.14 8.78 27.55
N LEU A 497 -34.53 9.48 28.52
CA LEU A 497 -34.47 9.07 29.92
C LEU A 497 -35.80 9.29 30.66
N GLU A 498 -36.46 10.42 30.46
CA GLU A 498 -37.77 10.71 31.04
C GLU A 498 -38.84 9.72 30.52
N SER A 499 -38.73 9.27 29.26
CA SER A 499 -39.60 8.21 28.71
C SER A 499 -39.45 6.84 29.38
N ALA A 500 -38.44 6.69 30.25
CA ALA A 500 -38.16 5.49 31.04
C ALA A 500 -38.23 5.77 32.55
N ASP A 501 -38.97 6.83 32.92
CA ASP A 501 -39.26 7.24 34.29
C ASP A 501 -38.04 7.72 35.11
N TYR A 502 -36.95 8.17 34.48
CA TYR A 502 -35.83 8.82 35.19
C TYR A 502 -36.08 10.33 35.39
N GLU A 503 -35.65 10.88 36.52
CA GLU A 503 -35.61 12.34 36.73
C GLU A 503 -34.31 12.88 36.13
N VAL A 504 -34.39 13.88 35.25
CA VAL A 504 -33.24 14.41 34.52
C VAL A 504 -33.00 15.87 34.85
N ILE A 505 -31.77 16.20 35.23
CA ILE A 505 -31.29 17.57 35.39
C ILE A 505 -30.25 17.82 34.29
N MET A 506 -30.22 19.03 33.74
CA MET A 506 -29.31 19.40 32.66
C MET A 506 -28.29 20.43 33.13
N ALA A 507 -27.06 20.33 32.64
CA ALA A 507 -26.03 21.35 32.76
C ALA A 507 -25.38 21.59 31.38
N ALA A 508 -25.08 22.85 31.06
CA ALA A 508 -24.56 23.27 29.77
C ALA A 508 -23.02 23.31 29.70
N SER A 509 -22.32 23.01 30.79
CA SER A 509 -20.85 23.02 30.84
C SER A 509 -20.33 22.19 32.01
N GLY A 510 -19.04 21.83 31.98
CA GLY A 510 -18.37 21.19 33.12
C GLY A 510 -18.43 22.02 34.41
N ARG A 511 -18.38 23.36 34.30
CA ARG A 511 -18.50 24.28 35.44
C ARG A 511 -19.88 24.21 36.08
N GLU A 512 -20.93 24.24 35.27
CA GLU A 512 -22.31 24.14 35.76
C GLU A 512 -22.59 22.77 36.38
N ALA A 513 -22.04 21.70 35.79
CA ALA A 513 -22.14 20.36 36.34
C ALA A 513 -21.54 20.27 37.76
N ILE A 514 -20.36 20.86 37.98
CA ILE A 514 -19.72 20.93 39.30
C ILE A 514 -20.59 21.70 40.30
N ALA A 515 -21.16 22.84 39.89
CA ALA A 515 -22.04 23.64 40.75
C ALA A 515 -23.28 22.84 41.18
N VAL A 516 -23.96 22.21 40.23
CA VAL A 516 -25.15 21.39 40.47
C VAL A 516 -24.84 20.17 41.36
N LEU A 517 -23.71 19.49 41.14
CA LEU A 517 -23.25 18.36 41.96
C LEU A 517 -22.88 18.76 43.39
N SER A 518 -22.53 20.03 43.63
CA SER A 518 -22.21 20.52 44.98
C SER A 518 -23.45 20.74 45.85
N GLU A 519 -24.61 20.93 45.22
CA GLU A 519 -25.89 21.24 45.88
C GLU A 519 -26.84 20.04 45.97
N SER A 520 -26.67 19.02 45.14
CA SER A 520 -27.60 17.90 45.01
C SER A 520 -26.90 16.57 44.70
N HIS A 521 -27.46 15.48 45.22
CA HIS A 521 -27.01 14.12 44.90
C HIS A 521 -27.70 13.60 43.63
N PHE A 522 -26.93 12.86 42.82
CA PHE A 522 -27.35 12.20 41.59
C PHE A 522 -26.91 10.73 41.60
N ASP A 523 -27.71 9.87 40.96
CA ASP A 523 -27.42 8.44 40.84
C ASP A 523 -26.51 8.13 39.64
N LEU A 524 -26.43 9.07 38.69
CA LEU A 524 -25.57 8.98 37.50
C LEU A 524 -25.34 10.36 36.90
N VAL A 525 -24.13 10.60 36.39
CA VAL A 525 -23.81 11.72 35.50
C VAL A 525 -23.49 11.18 34.12
N LEU A 526 -24.16 11.70 33.09
CA LEU A 526 -23.77 11.55 31.69
C LEU A 526 -23.00 12.80 31.28
N MET A 527 -21.70 12.66 31.03
CA MET A 527 -20.77 13.77 30.84
C MET A 527 -20.24 13.80 29.42
N ASP A 528 -20.52 14.85 28.66
CA ASP A 528 -19.82 15.11 27.41
C ASP A 528 -18.33 15.36 27.65
N VAL A 529 -17.47 14.74 26.82
CA VAL A 529 -16.03 14.92 26.94
C VAL A 529 -15.58 16.24 26.32
N GLN A 530 -16.15 16.63 25.17
CA GLN A 530 -15.74 17.84 24.47
C GLN A 530 -16.69 18.99 24.77
N MET A 531 -16.31 19.84 25.71
CA MET A 531 -17.03 21.07 26.04
C MET A 531 -16.06 22.26 26.07
N PRO A 532 -16.49 23.47 25.64
CA PRO A 532 -15.67 24.66 25.71
C PRO A 532 -15.41 25.10 27.16
N GLU A 533 -14.30 25.82 27.35
CA GLU A 533 -13.78 26.32 28.63
C GLU A 533 -13.31 25.23 29.61
N MET A 534 -14.21 24.32 30.01
CA MET A 534 -13.92 23.21 30.91
C MET A 534 -14.47 21.93 30.30
N ASP A 535 -13.56 21.06 29.87
CA ASP A 535 -13.89 19.79 29.24
C ASP A 535 -14.38 18.74 30.26
N GLY A 536 -14.94 17.64 29.79
CA GLY A 536 -15.50 16.61 30.65
C GLY A 536 -14.44 15.86 31.48
N LEU A 537 -13.20 15.78 31.02
CA LEU A 537 -12.10 15.14 31.74
C LEU A 537 -11.64 16.01 32.91
N GLU A 538 -11.47 17.30 32.68
CA GLU A 538 -11.15 18.30 33.69
C GLU A 538 -12.25 18.38 34.76
N ALA A 539 -13.52 18.44 34.34
CA ALA A 539 -14.67 18.42 35.24
C ALA A 539 -14.69 17.14 36.10
N THR A 540 -14.43 15.98 35.50
CA THR A 540 -14.39 14.70 36.21
C THR A 540 -13.27 14.68 37.25
N ARG A 541 -12.05 15.10 36.90
CA ARG A 541 -10.93 15.17 37.87
C ARG A 541 -11.26 16.07 39.05
N TYR A 542 -11.92 17.21 38.80
CA TYR A 542 -12.37 18.11 39.86
C TYR A 542 -13.38 17.42 40.78
N ILE A 543 -14.41 16.79 40.21
CA ILE A 543 -15.43 16.04 40.97
C ILE A 543 -14.78 14.97 41.84
N ARG A 544 -13.85 14.16 41.28
CA ARG A 544 -13.14 13.12 42.05
C ARG A 544 -12.30 13.69 43.18
N SER A 545 -11.63 14.82 42.98
CA SER A 545 -10.86 15.47 44.04
C SER A 545 -11.75 15.98 45.18
N ALA A 546 -12.95 16.46 44.86
CA ALA A 546 -13.92 16.91 45.85
C ALA A 546 -14.56 15.74 46.62
N GLU A 547 -14.85 14.63 45.95
CA GLU A 547 -15.33 13.38 46.57
C GLU A 547 -14.27 12.78 47.51
N ALA A 548 -12.99 12.82 47.14
CA ALA A 548 -11.89 12.33 47.98
C ALA A 548 -11.75 13.10 49.31
N MET A 549 -12.18 14.37 49.35
CA MET A 549 -12.25 15.17 50.57
C MET A 549 -13.46 14.85 51.46
N ARG A 550 -14.38 14.00 50.99
CA ARG A 550 -15.64 13.62 51.67
C ARG A 550 -15.85 12.10 51.62
N PRO A 551 -15.00 11.30 52.30
CA PRO A 551 -15.02 9.83 52.22
C PRO A 551 -16.33 9.19 52.70
N ASP A 552 -17.15 9.90 53.49
CA ASP A 552 -18.46 9.44 53.96
C ASP A 552 -19.58 9.60 52.91
N THR A 553 -19.30 10.21 51.76
CA THR A 553 -20.28 10.40 50.68
C THR A 553 -20.07 9.33 49.60
N PRO A 554 -21.10 8.58 49.20
CA PRO A 554 -20.98 7.63 48.11
C PRO A 554 -20.60 8.36 46.81
N ARG A 555 -19.65 7.78 46.10
CA ARG A 555 -19.15 8.28 44.81
C ARG A 555 -20.28 8.25 43.78
N THR A 556 -20.52 9.36 43.09
CA THR A 556 -21.49 9.40 42.00
C THR A 556 -20.87 8.79 40.74
N PRO A 557 -21.51 7.81 40.08
CA PRO A 557 -21.02 7.25 38.82
C PRO A 557 -21.02 8.31 37.70
N ILE A 558 -19.95 8.37 36.91
CA ILE A 558 -19.83 9.27 35.75
C ILE A 558 -19.61 8.45 34.47
N VAL A 559 -20.46 8.60 33.47
CA VAL A 559 -20.34 7.95 32.16
C VAL A 559 -20.00 8.98 31.09
N ALA A 560 -18.90 8.75 30.38
CA ALA A 560 -18.44 9.57 29.27
C ALA A 560 -19.41 9.46 28.08
N LEU A 561 -19.77 10.59 27.48
CA LEU A 561 -20.38 10.66 26.17
C LEU A 561 -19.32 11.20 25.19
N THR A 562 -18.93 10.41 24.19
CA THR A 562 -17.86 10.78 23.22
C THR A 562 -18.36 10.73 21.78
N GLY A 563 -17.74 11.46 20.86
CA GLY A 563 -18.00 11.31 19.42
C GLY A 563 -17.37 10.03 18.83
N GLU A 564 -17.84 9.58 17.66
CA GLU A 564 -17.32 8.40 16.95
C GLU A 564 -15.82 8.50 16.57
N GLU A 565 -15.26 9.71 16.52
CA GLU A 565 -13.87 9.97 16.09
C GLU A 565 -12.81 9.83 17.20
N MET A 566 -13.20 9.50 18.43
CA MET A 566 -12.32 9.57 19.63
C MET A 566 -12.14 8.23 20.36
N LYS A 567 -12.08 7.10 19.65
CA LYS A 567 -11.85 5.78 20.27
C LYS A 567 -10.57 5.71 21.10
N ASP A 568 -9.54 6.49 20.76
CA ASP A 568 -8.26 6.55 21.48
C ASP A 568 -8.34 7.30 22.83
N GLU A 569 -9.45 8.02 23.12
CA GLU A 569 -9.63 8.80 24.36
C GLU A 569 -10.46 8.08 25.44
N VAL A 570 -10.96 6.87 25.16
CA VAL A 570 -11.71 6.07 26.15
C VAL A 570 -10.85 5.78 27.39
N GLN A 571 -9.57 5.49 27.19
CA GLN A 571 -8.64 5.28 28.30
C GLN A 571 -8.44 6.57 29.11
N ALA A 572 -8.33 7.73 28.45
CA ALA A 572 -8.21 9.02 29.12
C ALA A 572 -9.44 9.36 29.98
N CYS A 573 -10.63 8.91 29.56
CA CYS A 573 -11.87 9.02 30.36
C CYS A 573 -11.78 8.19 31.65
N PHE A 574 -11.33 6.94 31.57
CA PHE A 574 -11.14 6.09 32.75
C PHE A 574 -10.03 6.60 33.66
N ASP A 575 -8.91 7.06 33.10
CA ASP A 575 -7.79 7.64 33.84
C ASP A 575 -8.18 8.95 34.56
N ALA A 576 -9.10 9.72 33.98
CA ALA A 576 -9.70 10.89 34.64
C ALA A 576 -10.65 10.50 35.79
N GLY A 577 -11.06 9.23 35.88
CA GLY A 577 -11.94 8.70 36.92
C GLY A 577 -13.40 8.58 36.49
N MET A 578 -13.72 8.39 35.21
CA MET A 578 -15.07 8.01 34.77
C MET A 578 -15.29 6.50 34.94
N ASP A 579 -16.55 6.08 35.08
CA ASP A 579 -16.97 4.70 35.40
C ASP A 579 -17.56 3.94 34.21
N GLY A 580 -17.81 4.64 33.11
CA GLY A 580 -18.29 4.06 31.87
C GLY A 580 -18.16 5.01 30.70
N HIS A 581 -18.49 4.50 29.53
CA HIS A 581 -18.38 5.21 28.26
C HIS A 581 -19.52 4.84 27.33
N LEU A 582 -19.97 5.82 26.55
CA LEU A 582 -21.01 5.70 25.54
C LEU A 582 -20.66 6.58 24.34
N THR A 583 -20.69 6.00 23.13
CA THR A 583 -20.47 6.77 21.90
C THR A 583 -21.77 7.45 21.45
N LYS A 584 -21.68 8.72 21.09
CA LYS A 584 -22.76 9.50 20.46
C LYS A 584 -22.80 9.22 18.95
N PRO A 585 -23.98 9.06 18.34
CA PRO A 585 -25.30 9.09 18.98
C PRO A 585 -25.62 7.74 19.64
N ALA A 586 -25.95 7.77 20.93
CA ALA A 586 -26.44 6.58 21.61
C ALA A 586 -27.90 6.37 21.23
N ASP A 587 -28.24 5.24 20.62
CA ASP A 587 -29.64 4.88 20.46
C ASP A 587 -30.32 4.62 21.81
N ARG A 588 -31.65 4.70 21.84
CA ARG A 588 -32.45 4.54 23.06
C ARG A 588 -32.14 3.25 23.81
N ALA A 589 -31.96 2.14 23.09
CA ALA A 589 -31.75 0.83 23.73
C ALA A 589 -30.38 0.78 24.43
N THR A 590 -29.35 1.31 23.79
CA THR A 590 -27.97 1.33 24.26
C THR A 590 -27.80 2.27 25.45
N LEU A 591 -28.37 3.47 25.38
CA LEU A 591 -28.40 4.43 26.49
C LEU A 591 -29.10 3.85 27.72
N LEU A 592 -30.32 3.31 27.57
CA LEU A 592 -31.07 2.74 28.68
C LEU A 592 -30.39 1.50 29.27
N ALA A 593 -29.77 0.66 28.44
CA ALA A 593 -29.03 -0.50 28.93
C ALA A 593 -27.81 -0.08 29.78
N MET A 594 -27.08 0.96 29.36
CA MET A 594 -25.93 1.48 30.09
C MET A 594 -26.34 2.10 31.43
N VAL A 595 -27.35 2.97 31.41
CA VAL A 595 -27.90 3.63 32.60
C VAL A 595 -28.37 2.59 33.62
N ARG A 596 -29.14 1.58 33.18
CA ARG A 596 -29.59 0.49 34.06
C ARG A 596 -28.44 -0.30 34.66
N ARG A 597 -27.41 -0.58 33.85
CA ARG A 597 -26.22 -1.30 34.31
C ARG A 597 -25.51 -0.54 35.43
N ILE A 598 -25.21 0.74 35.21
CA ILE A 598 -24.45 1.56 36.17
C ILE A 598 -25.22 1.81 37.46
N ILE A 599 -26.51 2.17 37.36
CA ILE A 599 -27.36 2.38 38.55
C ILE A 599 -27.48 1.09 39.38
N SER A 600 -27.56 -0.07 38.72
CA SER A 600 -27.63 -1.37 39.43
C SER A 600 -26.33 -1.75 40.16
N LEU A 601 -25.18 -1.24 39.70
CA LEU A 601 -23.89 -1.46 40.35
C LEU A 601 -23.74 -0.55 41.59
N GLY A 602 -24.17 0.71 41.52
CA GLY A 602 -24.13 1.64 42.67
C GLY A 602 -25.06 1.25 43.83
N GLN A 603 -26.18 0.56 43.55
CA GLN A 603 -27.10 0.05 44.59
C GLN A 603 -26.57 -1.18 45.34
N LYS A 604 -25.55 -1.87 44.82
CA LYS A 604 -24.97 -3.06 45.47
C LYS A 604 -23.99 -2.70 46.58
N ASP A 605 -23.22 -1.64 46.40
CA ASP A 605 -22.26 -1.15 47.40
C ASP A 605 -22.94 -0.47 48.60
N SER A 606 -24.17 0.02 48.43
CA SER A 606 -24.96 0.69 49.48
C SER A 606 -25.84 -0.23 50.32
N ARG A 607 -25.93 -1.53 49.99
CA ARG A 607 -26.87 -2.50 50.62
C ARG A 607 -26.23 -3.57 51.52
N ALA A 608 -24.96 -3.46 51.93
CA ALA A 608 -24.42 -4.34 52.96
C ALA A 608 -24.92 -3.90 54.36
N PRO A 609 -25.81 -4.63 55.04
CA PRO A 609 -26.15 -4.33 56.42
C PRO A 609 -25.05 -4.90 57.32
N PHE A 610 -24.59 -4.08 58.25
CA PHE A 610 -23.97 -4.54 59.49
C PHE A 610 -24.85 -5.63 60.13
N SER A 611 -24.39 -6.88 60.14
CA SER A 611 -24.81 -7.86 61.15
C SER A 611 -23.57 -8.22 61.96
N GLY A 612 -23.45 -7.62 63.14
CA GLY A 612 -22.51 -8.09 64.14
C GLY A 612 -22.89 -9.49 64.61
N ALA A 613 -21.90 -10.37 64.64
CA ALA A 613 -21.88 -11.58 65.46
C ALA A 613 -20.42 -12.01 65.67
N ALA A 614 -19.76 -11.36 66.64
CA ALA A 614 -18.93 -11.93 67.71
C ALA A 614 -18.36 -10.77 68.53
#